data_AF-A0A1H0DXX7-F1
#
_entry.id   AF-A0A1H0DXX7-F1
#
_cell.length_a   1.000
_cell.length_b   1.000
_cell.length_c   1.000
_cell.angle_alpha   90.00
_cell.angle_beta   90.00
_cell.angle_gamma   90.00
#
_symmetry.space_group_name_H-M   'P 1'
#
loop_
_entity.id
_entity.type
_entity.pdbx_description
1 polymer ?
#
loop_
_entity_poly.entity_id
_entity_poly.type
_entity_poly.pdbx_seq_one_letter_code
_entity_poly.pdbx_strand_id
1 'polypeptide(L)' 'MNIEKQDVLHLVDNLSEDDLRVVYTFIQEYRIAEMEVQHERNMSASSL' A
#
# COMPACT_ATOMS: atom_id res chain seq x y z
N MET A 1 11.79 12.47 -2.67
CA MET A 1 10.47 13.11 -2.60
C MET A 1 10.00 12.96 -1.17
N ASN A 2 10.05 14.02 -0.36
CA ASN A 2 9.50 13.99 0.98
C ASN A 2 8.00 14.20 0.83
N ILE A 3 7.21 13.18 1.17
CA ILE A 3 5.77 13.31 1.29
C ILE A 3 5.50 13.64 2.76
N GLU A 4 4.91 14.80 3.02
CA GLU A 4 4.53 15.19 4.35
C GLU A 4 3.11 14.71 4.68
N LYS A 5 2.80 14.61 5.97
CA LYS A 5 1.46 14.20 6.41
C LYS A 5 0.36 15.11 5.85
N GLN A 6 0.64 16.42 5.71
CA GLN A 6 -0.30 17.37 5.15
C GLN A 6 -0.61 17.09 3.68
N ASP A 7 0.36 16.65 2.89
CA ASP A 7 0.15 16.29 1.48
C ASP A 7 -0.85 15.15 1.33
N VAL A 8 -0.74 14.15 2.22
CA VAL A 8 -1.68 13.01 2.25
C VAL A 8 -3.07 13.47 2.68
N LEU A 9 -3.17 14.35 3.68
CA LEU A 9 -4.45 14.89 4.13
C LEU A 9 -5.14 15.71 3.03
N HIS A 10 -4.39 16.55 2.33
CA HIS A 10 -4.92 17.33 1.19
C HIS A 10 -5.38 16.45 0.02
N LEU A 11 -4.69 15.33 -0.22
CA LEU A 11 -5.07 14.38 -1.27
C LEU A 11 -6.42 13.72 -0.98
N VAL A 12 -6.70 13.41 0.29
CA VAL A 12 -7.93 12.70 0.69
C VAL A 12 -9.10 13.64 1.02
N ASP A 13 -8.84 14.95 1.22
CA ASP A 13 -9.82 15.94 1.69
C ASP A 13 -11.02 16.12 0.75
N ASN A 14 -10.82 15.91 -0.55
CA ASN A 14 -11.85 16.06 -1.58
C ASN A 14 -12.42 14.72 -2.08
N LEU A 15 -12.02 13.59 -1.47
CA LEU A 15 -12.49 12.28 -1.88
C LEU A 15 -13.87 11.99 -1.27
N SER A 16 -14.73 11.36 -2.07
CA SER A 16 -15.98 10.80 -1.54
C SER A 16 -15.68 9.58 -0.65
N GLU A 17 -16.67 9.14 0.13
CA GLU A 17 -16.53 7.91 0.91
C GLU A 17 -16.20 6.70 0.02
N ASP A 18 -16.79 6.61 -1.17
CA ASP A 18 -16.53 5.53 -2.12
C ASP A 18 -15.10 5.59 -2.64
N ASP A 19 -14.59 6.78 -2.96
CA ASP A 19 -13.19 6.95 -3.38
C ASP A 19 -12.21 6.56 -2.26
N LEU A 20 -12.50 6.96 -1.01
CA LEU A 20 -11.71 6.56 0.15
C LEU A 20 -11.71 5.05 0.34
N ARG A 21 -12.86 4.40 0.12
CA ARG A 21 -12.98 2.94 0.19
C ARG A 21 -12.11 2.26 -0.87
N VAL A 22 -12.10 2.78 -2.10
CA VAL A 22 -11.23 2.27 -3.18
C VAL A 22 -9.75 2.43 -2.81
N VAL A 23 -9.32 3.60 -2.34
CA VAL A 23 -7.93 3.85 -1.92
C VAL A 23 -7.53 2.91 -0.78
N TYR A 24 -8.40 2.74 0.21
CA TYR A 24 -8.16 1.83 1.32
C TYR A 24 -7.99 0.38 0.84
N THR A 25 -8.91 -0.11 0.00
CA THR A 25 -8.82 -1.46 -0.57
C THR A 25 -7.53 -1.65 -1.35
N PHE A 26 -7.15 -0.69 -2.20
CA PHE A 26 -5.89 -0.75 -2.95
C PHE A 26 -4.67 -0.88 -2.03
N ILE A 27 -4.61 -0.10 -0.94
CA ILE A 27 -3.51 -0.18 0.03
C ILE A 27 -3.45 -1.56 0.69
N GLN A 28 -4.60 -2.16 1.02
CA GLN A 28 -4.64 -3.49 1.62
C GLN A 28 -4.11 -4.55 0.65
N GLU A 29 -4.62 -4.57 -0.58
CA GLU A 29 -4.19 -5.51 -1.62
C GLU A 29 -2.71 -5.37 -1.93
N TYR A 30 -2.20 -4.13 -2.03
CA TYR A 30 -0.78 -3.88 -2.23
C TYR A 30 0.08 -4.47 -1.10
N ARG A 31 -0.32 -4.29 0.16
CA ARG A 31 0.41 -4.85 1.32
C ARG A 31 0.41 -6.37 1.33
N ILE A 32 -0.70 -6.99 0.93
CA ILE A 32 -0.79 -8.45 0.79
C ILE A 32 0.20 -8.93 -0.28
N ALA A 33 0.15 -8.33 -1.48
CA ALA A 33 1.06 -8.68 -2.57
C ALA A 33 2.54 -8.45 -2.21
N GLU A 34 2.86 -7.38 -1.49
CA GLU A 34 4.22 -7.10 -1.03
C GLU A 34 4.71 -8.18 -0.05
N MET A 35 3.84 -8.63 0.86
CA MET A 35 4.15 -9.73 1.79
C MET A 35 4.40 -11.05 1.05
N GLU A 36 3.61 -11.35 0.02
CA GLU A 36 3.80 -12.55 -0.81
C GLU A 36 5.14 -12.53 -1.55
N VAL A 37 5.48 -11.41 -2.19
CA VAL A 37 6.78 -11.22 -2.86
C VAL A 37 7.94 -11.37 -1.87
N GLN A 38 7.80 -10.79 -0.67
CA GLN A 38 8.82 -10.91 0.37
C GLN A 38 8.98 -12.36 0.86
N HIS A 39 7.86 -13.09 1.00
CA HIS A 39 7.86 -14.49 1.38
C HIS A 39 8.55 -15.38 0.32
N GLU A 40 8.23 -15.19 -0.96
CA GLU A 40 8.85 -15.91 -2.07
C GLU A 40 10.37 -15.65 -2.15
N ARG A 41 10.80 -14.39 -1.94
CA ARG A 41 12.22 -14.04 -1.89
C ARG A 41 12.95 -14.76 -0.76
N ASN A 42 12.35 -14.80 0.44
CA ASN A 42 12.95 -15.46 1.60
C ASN A 42 13.04 -16.99 1.42
N MET A 43 12.03 -17.61 0.81
CA MET A 43 12.03 -19.04 0.49
C MET A 43 13.11 -19.38 -0.55
N SER A 44 13.25 -18.54 -1.57
CA SER A 44 14.26 -18.70 -2.63
C SER A 44 15.68 -18.53 -2.09
N ALA A 45 15.90 -17.57 -1.19
CA ALA A 45 17.20 -17.33 -0.55
C ALA A 45 17.61 -18.41 0.47
N SER A 46 16.65 -19.11 1.09
CA SER A 46 16.92 -20.18 2.05
C SER A 46 17.18 -21.55 1.39
N SER A 47 17.00 -21.63 0.07
CA SER A 47 17.16 -22.87 -0.72
C SER A 47 18.53 -22.96 -1.41
N LEU A 48 19.42 -21.99 -1.18
CA LEU A 48 20.82 -21.93 -1.65
C LEU A 48 21.79 -22.18 -0.50
#